data_AF-A0A0B8TB48-F1
#
_entry.id   AF-A0A0B8TB48-F1
#
_cell.length_a   1.000
_cell.length_b   1.000
_cell.length_c   1.000
_cell.angle_alpha   90.00
_cell.angle_beta   90.00
_cell.angle_gamma   90.00
#
_symmetry.space_group_name_H-M   'P 1'
#
loop_
_entity.id
_entity.type
_entity.pdbx_description
1 polymer ?
#
loop_
_entity_poly.entity_id
_entity_poly.type
_entity_poly.pdbx_seq_one_letter_code
_entity_poly.pdbx_strand_id
1 'polypeptide(L)'
;MYHILSYLNHFMWLVQRYRLHRLTTLLAFMKIFIVFFLLIGMVSCTNYRFAKKGHFIDGVDEYFNLDQQINVWLYMDYLAYNGNTGLRMDSLYPKDREIFDLVGLKGKGGQILFTAKPKNRLNYHLAVLKHRRSDFDYSSYARFDGKSAHYFYKDFEYDFLVIRHVIIPYDGKRLISMVYYVDKDKHASDGFKMLNYLADINAQELQLKEPFRNYWQVSDCLDNNKLSLTFKIRQNLTKKEKFVYLKMYTLYENNKGISYAKILTRKDPDSLSLSLCPNSYAIEYRNGHDELLHIDTLHIADGRDH
;
A
#
# COMPACT_ATOMS: atom_id res chain seq x y z
N MET A 1 -8.39 78.31 43.15
CA MET A 1 -7.90 77.93 41.80
C MET A 1 -6.84 76.81 41.85
N TYR A 2 -5.89 76.82 42.80
CA TYR A 2 -4.86 75.77 42.94
C TYR A 2 -5.36 74.35 43.29
N HIS A 3 -6.46 74.22 44.05
CA HIS A 3 -6.99 72.89 44.42
C HIS A 3 -7.59 72.10 43.24
N ILE A 4 -8.17 72.77 42.24
CA ILE A 4 -8.81 72.10 41.10
C ILE A 4 -7.76 71.49 40.15
N LEU A 5 -6.62 72.17 39.96
CA LEU A 5 -5.50 71.67 39.15
C LEU A 5 -4.83 70.42 39.73
N SER A 6 -4.76 70.31 41.06
CA SER A 6 -4.21 69.12 41.74
C SER A 6 -5.09 67.88 41.52
N TYR A 7 -6.42 68.04 41.64
CA TYR A 7 -7.36 66.94 41.40
C TYR A 7 -7.39 66.47 39.94
N LEU A 8 -7.29 67.40 38.97
CA LEU A 8 -7.20 67.07 37.55
C LEU A 8 -5.93 66.28 37.20
N ASN A 9 -4.78 66.66 37.78
CA ASN A 9 -3.54 65.93 37.57
C ASN A 9 -3.58 64.52 38.19
N HIS A 10 -4.17 64.38 39.38
CA HIS A 10 -4.31 63.07 40.02
C HIS A 10 -5.31 62.16 39.27
N PHE A 11 -6.39 62.73 38.73
CA PHE A 11 -7.35 62.00 37.92
C PHE A 11 -6.76 61.56 36.57
N MET A 12 -6.04 62.45 35.87
CA MET A 12 -5.35 62.07 34.62
C MET A 12 -4.29 60.99 34.86
N TRP A 13 -3.56 61.05 35.97
CA TRP A 13 -2.58 60.04 36.33
C TRP A 13 -3.22 58.66 36.58
N LEU A 14 -4.36 58.61 37.27
CA LEU A 14 -5.14 57.39 37.47
C LEU A 14 -5.68 56.82 36.15
N VAL A 15 -6.20 57.67 35.25
CA VAL A 15 -6.69 57.25 33.93
C VAL A 15 -5.56 56.72 33.04
N GLN A 16 -4.38 57.37 33.05
CA GLN A 16 -3.20 56.88 32.34
C GLN A 16 -2.72 55.55 32.89
N ARG A 17 -2.67 55.37 34.22
CA ARG A 17 -2.24 54.13 34.86
C ARG A 17 -3.20 52.98 34.59
N TYR A 18 -4.52 53.24 34.58
CA TYR A 18 -5.53 52.25 34.23
C TYR A 18 -5.45 51.84 32.76
N ARG A 19 -5.24 52.79 31.83
CA ARG A 19 -5.01 52.49 30.41
C ARG A 19 -3.74 51.69 30.18
N LEU A 20 -2.65 52.02 30.88
CA LEU A 20 -1.38 51.29 30.79
C LEU A 20 -1.52 49.86 31.31
N HIS A 21 -2.23 49.66 32.43
CA HIS A 21 -2.47 48.34 33.00
C HIS A 21 -3.40 47.48 32.13
N ARG A 22 -4.40 48.08 31.47
CA ARG A 22 -5.26 47.39 30.49
C ARG A 22 -4.48 47.00 29.23
N LEU A 23 -3.53 47.83 28.80
CA LEU A 23 -2.70 47.56 27.62
C LEU A 23 -1.71 46.42 27.91
N THR A 24 -1.09 46.39 29.10
CA THR A 24 -0.15 45.33 29.49
C THR A 24 -0.85 43.99 29.69
N THR A 25 -2.08 43.97 30.24
CA THR A 25 -2.87 42.73 30.34
C THR A 25 -3.35 42.23 28.98
N LEU A 26 -3.77 43.12 28.07
CA LEU A 26 -4.12 42.73 26.70
C LEU A 26 -2.92 42.15 25.93
N LEU A 27 -1.74 42.78 26.07
CA LEU A 27 -0.50 42.29 25.47
C LEU A 27 -0.07 40.94 26.06
N ALA A 28 -0.26 40.73 27.37
CA ALA A 28 0.02 39.44 28.02
C ALA A 28 -0.94 38.35 27.53
N PHE A 29 -2.25 38.63 27.44
CA PHE A 29 -3.23 37.71 26.87
C PHE A 29 -2.93 37.36 25.41
N MET A 30 -2.60 38.35 24.59
CA MET A 30 -2.24 38.14 23.18
C MET A 30 -0.99 37.28 23.03
N LYS A 31 0.03 37.49 23.88
CA LYS A 31 1.25 36.64 23.91
C LYS A 31 0.94 35.20 24.32
N ILE A 32 0.10 34.98 25.34
CA ILE A 32 -0.32 33.64 25.76
C ILE A 32 -1.11 32.94 24.65
N PHE A 33 -2.00 33.67 23.98
CA PHE A 33 -2.80 33.15 22.87
C PHE A 33 -1.95 32.76 21.66
N ILE A 34 -0.95 33.58 21.30
CA ILE A 34 0.01 33.27 20.24
C ILE A 34 0.84 32.03 20.58
N VAL A 35 1.32 31.91 21.83
CA VAL A 35 2.05 30.72 22.29
C VAL A 35 1.16 29.47 22.26
N PHE A 36 -0.11 29.58 22.65
CA PHE A 36 -1.07 28.48 22.59
C PHE A 36 -1.34 28.03 21.14
N PHE A 37 -1.52 28.95 20.20
CA PHE A 37 -1.67 28.63 18.77
C PHE A 37 -0.39 28.05 18.15
N LEU A 38 0.80 28.52 18.55
CA LEU A 38 2.08 27.95 18.15
C LEU A 38 2.27 26.53 18.71
N LEU A 39 1.84 26.27 19.95
CA LEU A 39 1.88 24.94 20.57
C LEU A 39 0.90 23.97 19.89
N ILE A 40 -0.30 24.42 19.52
CA ILE A 40 -1.27 23.61 18.76
C ILE A 40 -0.74 23.30 17.36
N GLY A 41 -0.09 24.26 16.68
CA GLY A 41 0.53 24.05 15.38
C GLY A 41 1.71 23.07 15.37
N MET A 42 2.32 22.80 16.54
CA MET A 42 3.41 21.84 16.70
C MET A 42 2.95 20.43 17.06
N VAL A 43 1.64 20.19 17.23
CA VAL A 43 1.08 18.82 17.18
C VAL A 43 1.08 18.36 15.73
N SER A 44 2.28 18.07 15.22
CA SER A 44 2.49 17.44 13.94
C SER A 44 1.83 16.07 13.98
N CYS A 45 0.56 15.98 13.55
CA CYS A 45 -0.05 14.71 13.20
C CYS A 45 0.86 14.03 12.17
N THR A 46 1.70 13.10 12.63
CA THR A 46 2.42 12.18 11.77
C THR A 46 1.39 11.31 11.10
N ASN A 47 0.97 11.74 9.92
CA ASN A 47 0.05 11.00 9.10
C ASN A 47 0.86 10.08 8.19
N TYR A 48 0.64 8.78 8.38
CA TYR A 48 1.05 7.77 7.43
C TYR A 48 0.54 8.13 6.04
N ARG A 49 1.42 8.04 5.05
CA ARG A 49 1.10 8.37 3.66
C ARG A 49 1.07 7.11 2.84
N PHE A 50 -0.01 6.90 2.11
CA PHE A 50 -0.06 5.84 1.12
C PHE A 50 0.72 6.23 -0.14
N ALA A 51 1.34 5.25 -0.78
CA ALA A 51 1.95 5.40 -2.08
C ALA A 51 0.84 5.65 -3.12
N LYS A 52 1.07 6.62 -4.00
CA LYS A 52 0.13 6.89 -5.09
C LYS A 52 0.26 5.84 -6.18
N LYS A 53 -0.79 5.66 -6.98
CA LYS A 53 -0.80 4.74 -8.14
C LYS A 53 -0.49 3.29 -7.77
N GLY A 54 -0.95 2.87 -6.60
CA GLY A 54 -1.10 1.46 -6.27
C GLY A 54 -2.28 0.87 -7.03
N HIS A 55 -2.13 -0.35 -7.50
CA HIS A 55 -3.14 -1.10 -8.22
C HIS A 55 -3.26 -2.49 -7.62
N PHE A 56 -4.51 -2.89 -7.41
CA PHE A 56 -4.88 -4.23 -6.99
C PHE A 56 -5.94 -4.73 -7.97
N ILE A 57 -5.72 -5.91 -8.52
CA ILE A 57 -6.61 -6.54 -9.50
C ILE A 57 -7.23 -7.74 -8.80
N ASP A 58 -8.54 -7.70 -8.58
CA ASP A 58 -9.23 -8.80 -7.89
C ASP A 58 -9.05 -10.13 -8.63
N GLY A 59 -8.65 -11.16 -7.89
CA GLY A 59 -8.27 -12.49 -8.40
C GLY A 59 -6.79 -12.64 -8.81
N VAL A 60 -5.97 -11.59 -8.70
CA VAL A 60 -4.52 -11.64 -8.94
C VAL A 60 -3.79 -11.59 -7.61
N ASP A 61 -2.81 -12.46 -7.41
CA ASP A 61 -2.02 -12.59 -6.18
C ASP A 61 -0.81 -11.63 -6.15
N GLU A 62 -0.97 -10.44 -6.73
CA GLU A 62 0.09 -9.45 -6.84
C GLU A 62 -0.48 -8.02 -6.76
N TYR A 63 0.18 -7.18 -5.95
CA TYR A 63 -0.02 -5.74 -5.92
C TYR A 63 1.01 -5.06 -6.82
N PHE A 64 0.57 -4.03 -7.55
CA PHE A 64 1.41 -3.29 -8.49
C PHE A 64 1.49 -1.83 -8.08
N ASN A 65 2.69 -1.26 -8.14
CA ASN A 65 2.85 0.19 -8.12
C ASN A 65 3.71 0.66 -9.30
N LEU A 66 3.04 1.18 -10.33
CA LEU A 66 3.65 1.63 -11.59
C LEU A 66 4.65 2.77 -11.39
N ASP A 67 4.40 3.65 -10.41
CA ASP A 67 5.21 4.85 -10.16
C ASP A 67 6.53 4.50 -9.47
N GLN A 68 6.43 3.56 -8.53
CA GLN A 68 7.54 3.14 -7.69
C GLN A 68 8.29 1.96 -8.30
N GLN A 69 7.73 1.36 -9.36
CA GLN A 69 8.21 0.15 -10.02
C GLN A 69 8.39 -0.97 -9.00
N ILE A 70 7.34 -1.22 -8.21
CA ILE A 70 7.33 -2.25 -7.18
C ILE A 70 6.16 -3.19 -7.44
N ASN A 71 6.47 -4.47 -7.40
CA ASN A 71 5.56 -5.59 -7.35
C ASN A 71 5.62 -6.20 -5.95
N VAL A 72 4.47 -6.55 -5.37
CA VAL A 72 4.42 -7.26 -4.08
C VAL A 72 3.46 -8.43 -4.21
N TRP A 73 3.96 -9.64 -4.04
CA TRP A 73 3.12 -10.84 -3.98
C TRP A 73 2.22 -10.82 -2.76
N LEU A 74 0.99 -11.23 -3.00
CA LEU A 74 -0.12 -11.36 -2.07
C LEU A 74 -0.56 -12.83 -2.01
N TYR A 75 -1.50 -13.14 -1.12
CA TYR A 75 -2.29 -14.37 -1.26
C TYR A 75 -3.59 -14.07 -2.00
N MET A 76 -4.16 -15.10 -2.63
CA MET A 76 -5.45 -15.02 -3.32
C MET A 76 -6.64 -14.73 -2.39
N ASP A 77 -6.47 -14.76 -1.07
CA ASP A 77 -7.55 -14.53 -0.10
C ASP A 77 -7.80 -13.04 0.18
N TYR A 78 -6.97 -12.15 -0.37
CA TYR A 78 -7.24 -10.73 -0.40
C TYR A 78 -8.18 -10.41 -1.57
N LEU A 79 -9.28 -9.75 -1.23
CA LEU A 79 -10.25 -9.23 -2.18
C LEU A 79 -10.26 -7.70 -2.15
N ALA A 80 -10.99 -7.09 -3.08
CA ALA A 80 -11.32 -5.68 -2.99
C ALA A 80 -11.98 -5.35 -1.63
N TYR A 81 -11.63 -4.20 -1.05
CA TYR A 81 -12.15 -3.82 0.26
C TYR A 81 -13.67 -3.65 0.25
N ASN A 82 -14.35 -4.36 1.15
CA ASN A 82 -15.82 -4.43 1.20
C ASN A 82 -16.44 -3.69 2.39
N GLY A 83 -15.67 -2.85 3.09
CA GLY A 83 -16.10 -2.21 4.33
C GLY A 83 -15.57 -2.88 5.61
N ASN A 84 -15.20 -4.17 5.57
CA ASN A 84 -14.65 -4.88 6.73
C ASN A 84 -13.33 -5.61 6.42
N THR A 85 -13.25 -6.30 5.29
CA THR A 85 -12.10 -7.10 4.85
C THR A 85 -11.67 -6.66 3.45
N GLY A 86 -10.46 -7.01 3.07
CA GLY A 86 -9.88 -6.76 1.75
C GLY A 86 -8.65 -5.85 1.83
N LEU A 87 -8.13 -5.49 0.67
CA LEU A 87 -6.95 -4.65 0.52
C LEU A 87 -7.33 -3.16 0.44
N ARG A 88 -6.67 -2.33 1.26
CA ARG A 88 -6.81 -0.86 1.30
C ARG A 88 -5.52 -0.19 0.84
N MET A 89 -5.64 0.81 -0.02
CA MET A 89 -4.51 1.58 -0.57
C MET A 89 -4.57 3.07 -0.22
N ASP A 90 -5.52 3.48 0.61
CA ASP A 90 -5.77 4.88 0.96
C ASP A 90 -6.03 5.11 2.46
N SER A 91 -6.21 4.05 3.23
CA SER A 91 -6.62 4.10 4.63
C SER A 91 -6.11 2.90 5.40
N LEU A 92 -5.81 3.13 6.68
CA LEU A 92 -5.37 2.10 7.63
C LEU A 92 -6.55 1.31 8.18
N TYR A 93 -6.32 0.05 8.55
CA TYR A 93 -7.18 -0.64 9.51
C TYR A 93 -7.01 -0.04 10.93
N PRO A 94 -8.02 -0.15 11.81
CA PRO A 94 -8.03 0.55 13.09
C PRO A 94 -6.79 0.33 13.97
N LYS A 95 -6.20 -0.87 13.95
CA LYS A 95 -5.03 -1.23 14.77
C LYS A 95 -3.68 -0.93 14.13
N ASP A 96 -3.62 -0.68 12.82
CA ASP A 96 -2.34 -0.57 12.10
C ASP A 96 -1.44 0.54 12.66
N ARG A 97 -2.02 1.68 13.06
CA ARG A 97 -1.26 2.81 13.61
C ARG A 97 -0.50 2.43 14.89
N GLU A 98 -1.19 1.78 15.82
CA GLU A 98 -0.61 1.32 17.09
C GLU A 98 0.49 0.27 16.86
N ILE A 99 0.25 -0.66 15.93
CA ILE A 99 1.22 -1.68 15.57
C ILE A 99 2.46 -1.06 14.89
N PHE A 100 2.29 -0.11 13.99
CA PHE A 100 3.41 0.58 13.35
C PHE A 100 4.27 1.35 14.34
N ASP A 101 3.64 2.03 15.30
CA ASP A 101 4.35 2.75 16.34
C ASP A 101 5.16 1.77 17.22
N LEU A 102 4.59 0.60 17.56
CA LEU A 102 5.26 -0.46 18.31
C LEU A 102 6.49 -1.02 17.59
N VAL A 103 6.38 -1.31 16.28
CA VAL A 103 7.50 -1.87 15.50
C VAL A 103 8.51 -0.81 15.06
N GLY A 104 8.31 0.46 15.45
CA GLY A 104 9.23 1.57 15.20
C GLY A 104 9.06 2.24 13.83
N LEU A 105 7.99 1.93 13.09
CA LEU A 105 7.67 2.52 11.80
C LEU A 105 6.98 3.88 11.98
N LYS A 106 7.74 4.88 12.44
CA LYS A 106 7.22 6.24 12.60
C LYS A 106 6.83 6.79 11.22
N GLY A 107 5.57 7.22 11.03
CA GLY A 107 5.02 7.61 9.72
C GLY A 107 5.73 8.71 8.89
N LYS A 108 6.93 9.17 9.28
CA LYS A 108 7.81 10.05 8.50
C LYS A 108 8.81 9.20 7.71
N GLY A 109 8.87 9.39 6.39
CA GLY A 109 9.86 8.75 5.50
C GLY A 109 9.36 7.48 4.79
N GLY A 110 8.47 6.73 5.43
CA GLY A 110 7.80 5.58 4.83
C GLY A 110 6.55 5.94 4.02
N GLN A 111 6.26 5.12 3.01
CA GLN A 111 5.00 5.12 2.27
C GLN A 111 4.35 3.75 2.36
N ILE A 112 3.09 3.71 2.76
CA ILE A 112 2.30 2.48 2.80
C ILE A 112 1.91 2.12 1.39
N LEU A 113 2.24 0.90 0.96
CA LEU A 113 1.78 0.37 -0.32
C LEU A 113 0.31 -0.05 -0.20
N PHE A 114 0.03 -0.87 0.81
CA PHE A 114 -1.33 -1.28 1.16
C PHE A 114 -1.39 -1.82 2.59
N THR A 115 -2.62 -1.93 3.10
CA THR A 115 -2.95 -2.70 4.31
C THR A 115 -4.10 -3.63 3.98
N ALA A 116 -4.07 -4.86 4.46
CA ALA A 116 -5.00 -5.89 4.05
C ALA A 116 -5.45 -6.76 5.22
N LYS A 117 -6.70 -7.19 5.15
CA LYS A 117 -7.31 -8.17 6.05
C LYS A 117 -8.02 -9.21 5.16
N PRO A 118 -7.65 -10.49 5.20
CA PRO A 118 -8.24 -11.50 4.33
C PRO A 118 -9.73 -11.70 4.68
N LYS A 119 -10.50 -12.26 3.74
CA LYS A 119 -11.89 -12.66 4.01
C LYS A 119 -11.99 -13.92 4.89
N ASN A 120 -10.96 -14.77 4.85
CA ASN A 120 -10.97 -16.10 5.47
C ASN A 120 -10.76 -16.07 7.00
N ARG A 121 -11.04 -17.22 7.64
CA ARG A 121 -11.02 -17.42 9.11
C ARG A 121 -9.69 -17.09 9.81
N LEU A 122 -8.60 -16.99 9.07
CA LEU A 122 -7.26 -16.75 9.61
C LEU A 122 -7.14 -15.39 10.34
N ASN A 123 -8.07 -14.44 10.09
CA ASN A 123 -8.25 -13.19 10.87
C ASN A 123 -6.96 -12.40 11.15
N TYR A 124 -5.98 -12.49 10.25
CA TYR A 124 -4.73 -11.75 10.38
C TYR A 124 -4.80 -10.43 9.61
N HIS A 125 -3.85 -9.56 9.86
CA HIS A 125 -3.67 -8.32 9.13
C HIS A 125 -2.27 -8.30 8.54
N LEU A 126 -2.13 -7.75 7.34
CA LEU A 126 -0.87 -7.51 6.67
C LEU A 126 -0.80 -6.07 6.21
N ALA A 127 0.27 -5.37 6.58
CA ALA A 127 0.59 -4.08 6.01
C ALA A 127 1.94 -4.15 5.32
N VAL A 128 2.05 -3.51 4.16
CA VAL A 128 3.30 -3.41 3.42
C VAL A 128 3.66 -1.96 3.21
N LEU A 129 4.87 -1.59 3.60
CA LEU A 129 5.39 -0.24 3.51
C LEU A 129 6.73 -0.26 2.80
N LYS A 130 7.03 0.79 2.05
CA LYS A 130 8.37 1.06 1.56
C LYS A 130 8.98 2.24 2.32
N HIS A 131 10.27 2.18 2.59
CA HIS A 131 11.01 3.29 3.18
C HIS A 131 12.48 3.21 2.77
N ARG A 132 13.26 4.26 3.09
CA ARG A 132 14.70 4.23 2.85
C ARG A 132 15.38 3.41 3.93
N ARG A 133 16.53 2.84 3.59
CA ARG A 133 17.39 2.13 4.53
C ARG A 133 17.83 3.01 5.70
N SER A 134 18.07 4.30 5.46
CA SER A 134 18.44 5.27 6.50
C SER A 134 17.37 5.49 7.57
N ASP A 135 16.12 5.14 7.26
CA ASP A 135 14.97 5.54 8.07
C ASP A 135 14.58 4.45 9.09
N PHE A 136 15.24 3.29 9.05
CA PHE A 136 14.90 2.16 9.90
C PHE A 136 16.14 1.34 10.29
N ASP A 137 16.36 1.19 11.60
CA ASP A 137 17.40 0.31 12.14
C ASP A 137 16.82 -1.09 12.39
N TYR A 138 17.35 -2.06 11.66
CA TYR A 138 17.02 -3.48 11.78
C TYR A 138 18.22 -4.33 12.21
N SER A 139 19.24 -3.72 12.82
CA SER A 139 20.43 -4.43 13.32
C SER A 139 20.11 -5.53 14.33
N SER A 140 19.04 -5.38 15.11
CA SER A 140 18.58 -6.39 16.09
C SER A 140 17.70 -7.47 15.48
N TYR A 141 17.47 -7.50 14.17
CA TYR A 141 16.54 -8.44 13.54
C TYR A 141 17.28 -9.75 13.21
N ALA A 142 16.59 -10.87 13.39
CA ALA A 142 17.08 -12.16 12.95
C ALA A 142 17.11 -12.19 11.41
N ARG A 143 18.14 -12.79 10.84
CA ARG A 143 18.26 -12.96 9.38
C ARG A 143 17.70 -14.32 8.98
N PHE A 144 16.94 -14.35 7.90
CA PHE A 144 16.55 -15.55 7.18
C PHE A 144 17.21 -15.54 5.80
N ASP A 145 17.92 -16.61 5.47
CA ASP A 145 18.50 -16.82 4.15
C ASP A 145 17.67 -17.88 3.42
N GLY A 146 16.97 -17.45 2.37
CA GLY A 146 16.29 -18.33 1.42
C GLY A 146 17.26 -18.88 0.38
N LYS A 147 16.74 -19.40 -0.74
CA LYS A 147 17.59 -20.00 -1.79
C LYS A 147 18.57 -18.99 -2.40
N SER A 148 18.07 -17.82 -2.80
CA SER A 148 18.88 -16.80 -3.50
C SER A 148 18.55 -15.37 -3.05
N ALA A 149 17.78 -15.24 -1.97
CA ALA A 149 17.39 -13.97 -1.39
C ALA A 149 17.38 -14.09 0.14
N HIS A 150 17.30 -12.96 0.81
CA HIS A 150 17.29 -12.90 2.27
C HIS A 150 16.34 -11.81 2.78
N TYR A 151 15.85 -12.00 3.99
CA TYR A 151 15.11 -10.98 4.71
C TYR A 151 15.49 -10.99 6.18
N PHE A 152 15.08 -9.96 6.89
CA PHE A 152 15.27 -9.84 8.33
C PHE A 152 13.91 -9.84 9.00
N TYR A 153 13.78 -10.43 10.18
CA TYR A 153 12.52 -10.44 10.91
C TYR A 153 12.72 -10.26 12.41
N LYS A 154 11.68 -9.75 13.06
CA LYS A 154 11.58 -9.66 14.51
C LYS A 154 10.13 -9.85 14.92
N ASP A 155 9.96 -10.63 15.97
CA ASP A 155 8.65 -10.91 16.55
C ASP A 155 8.41 -9.99 17.75
N PHE A 156 7.16 -9.59 17.90
CA PHE A 156 6.68 -8.78 19.01
C PHE A 156 5.40 -9.39 19.55
N GLU A 157 5.16 -9.16 20.82
CA GLU A 157 3.87 -9.41 21.45
C GLU A 157 3.31 -8.11 21.98
N TYR A 158 2.01 -7.90 21.77
CA TYR A 158 1.33 -6.72 22.25
C TYR A 158 -0.10 -7.07 22.62
N ASP A 159 -0.42 -6.99 23.91
CA ASP A 159 -1.72 -7.41 24.43
C ASP A 159 -2.02 -8.87 24.01
N PHE A 160 -3.17 -9.11 23.37
CA PHE A 160 -3.57 -10.39 22.79
C PHE A 160 -3.06 -10.63 21.38
N LEU A 161 -2.14 -9.82 20.83
CA LEU A 161 -1.63 -9.96 19.47
C LEU A 161 -0.21 -10.56 19.44
N VAL A 162 0.03 -11.40 18.44
CA VAL A 162 1.39 -11.76 17.99
C VAL A 162 1.65 -11.02 16.69
N ILE A 163 2.83 -10.40 16.60
CA ILE A 163 3.22 -9.54 15.49
C ILE A 163 4.54 -10.05 14.95
N ARG A 164 4.65 -10.16 13.63
CA ARG A 164 5.94 -10.37 12.95
C ARG A 164 6.19 -9.22 12.00
N HIS A 165 7.34 -8.59 12.19
CA HIS A 165 7.82 -7.57 11.29
C HIS A 165 8.96 -8.12 10.45
N VAL A 166 8.78 -8.11 9.14
CA VAL A 166 9.77 -8.52 8.14
C VAL A 166 10.31 -7.29 7.42
N ILE A 167 11.63 -7.24 7.23
CA ILE A 167 12.37 -6.24 6.46
C ILE A 167 13.06 -6.93 5.28
N ILE A 168 12.72 -6.49 4.07
CA ILE A 168 13.36 -6.93 2.82
C ILE A 168 14.17 -5.76 2.26
N PRO A 169 15.51 -5.79 2.36
CA PRO A 169 16.34 -4.82 1.67
C PRO A 169 16.39 -5.10 0.16
N TYR A 170 16.31 -4.05 -0.64
CA TYR A 170 16.42 -4.14 -2.10
C TYR A 170 16.99 -2.83 -2.68
N ASP A 171 17.55 -2.90 -3.89
CA ASP A 171 18.16 -1.73 -4.58
C ASP A 171 19.21 -0.97 -3.74
N GLY A 172 19.86 -1.66 -2.78
CA GLY A 172 20.92 -1.15 -1.89
C GLY A 172 20.49 -0.10 -0.84
N LYS A 173 19.49 0.73 -1.14
CA LYS A 173 19.06 1.89 -0.33
C LYS A 173 17.58 1.83 0.06
N ARG A 174 16.81 0.85 -0.42
CA ARG A 174 15.37 0.75 -0.19
C ARG A 174 15.06 -0.47 0.68
N LEU A 175 14.00 -0.35 1.46
CA LEU A 175 13.48 -1.41 2.31
C LEU A 175 11.98 -1.57 2.05
N ILE A 176 11.51 -2.81 2.00
CA ILE A 176 10.10 -3.15 2.22
C ILE A 176 9.97 -3.65 3.66
N SER A 177 9.01 -3.07 4.39
CA SER A 177 8.51 -3.59 5.65
C SER A 177 7.20 -4.35 5.40
N MET A 178 7.13 -5.61 5.82
CA MET A 178 5.88 -6.36 5.90
C MET A 178 5.55 -6.58 7.38
N VAL A 179 4.44 -5.99 7.83
CA VAL A 179 3.99 -6.07 9.21
C VAL A 179 2.75 -6.95 9.25
N TYR A 180 2.88 -8.10 9.89
CA TYR A 180 1.80 -9.04 10.10
C TYR A 180 1.38 -9.05 11.56
N TYR A 181 0.09 -9.08 11.83
CA TYR A 181 -0.41 -9.29 13.19
C TYR A 181 -1.70 -10.11 13.22
N VAL A 182 -1.88 -10.90 14.28
CA VAL A 182 -3.04 -11.77 14.49
C VAL A 182 -3.26 -11.98 16.00
N ASP A 183 -4.50 -12.27 16.38
CA ASP A 183 -4.83 -12.66 17.76
C ASP A 183 -4.05 -13.93 18.15
N LYS A 184 -3.44 -13.94 19.34
CA LYS A 184 -2.71 -15.05 19.96
C LYS A 184 -3.51 -16.34 19.92
N ASP A 185 -4.79 -16.27 20.30
CA ASP A 185 -5.68 -17.44 20.34
C ASP A 185 -6.00 -18.00 18.93
N LYS A 186 -5.82 -17.19 17.90
CA LYS A 186 -6.02 -17.59 16.49
C LYS A 186 -4.69 -17.93 15.80
N HIS A 187 -3.57 -17.71 16.47
CA HIS A 187 -2.25 -18.05 15.97
C HIS A 187 -2.00 -19.54 16.19
N ALA A 188 -2.23 -20.36 15.15
CA ALA A 188 -1.87 -21.78 15.17
C ALA A 188 -0.36 -21.99 15.39
N SER A 189 0.09 -23.21 15.69
CA SER A 189 1.51 -23.54 15.89
C SER A 189 2.41 -23.20 14.69
N ASP A 190 1.83 -23.03 13.50
CA ASP A 190 2.49 -22.60 12.26
C ASP A 190 2.02 -21.22 11.78
N GLY A 191 1.49 -20.35 12.65
CA GLY A 191 0.79 -19.11 12.26
C GLY A 191 1.60 -18.12 11.40
N PHE A 192 2.93 -18.19 11.42
CA PHE A 192 3.79 -17.41 10.53
C PHE A 192 4.22 -18.10 9.24
N LYS A 193 3.90 -19.38 9.03
CA LYS A 193 4.33 -20.15 7.84
C LYS A 193 3.94 -19.44 6.54
N MET A 194 2.71 -18.96 6.50
CA MET A 194 2.14 -18.22 5.39
C MET A 194 2.86 -16.87 5.18
N LEU A 195 3.17 -16.13 6.26
CA LEU A 195 3.97 -14.90 6.14
C LEU A 195 5.40 -15.19 5.69
N ASN A 196 6.04 -16.24 6.20
CA ASN A 196 7.41 -16.61 5.84
C ASN A 196 7.51 -16.96 4.35
N TYR A 197 6.49 -17.63 3.80
CA TYR A 197 6.38 -17.90 2.38
C TYR A 197 6.28 -16.60 1.56
N LEU A 198 5.40 -15.68 1.95
CA LEU A 198 5.30 -14.38 1.27
C LEU A 198 6.58 -13.56 1.37
N ALA A 199 7.21 -13.55 2.55
CA ALA A 199 8.47 -12.85 2.78
C ALA A 199 9.58 -13.39 1.87
N ASP A 200 9.68 -14.71 1.75
CA ASP A 200 10.68 -15.35 0.89
C ASP A 200 10.45 -15.05 -0.60
N ILE A 201 9.23 -15.20 -1.11
CA ILE A 201 8.92 -14.89 -2.52
C ILE A 201 9.12 -13.40 -2.82
N ASN A 202 8.64 -12.51 -1.96
CA ASN A 202 8.85 -11.08 -2.16
C ASN A 202 10.34 -10.70 -2.09
N ALA A 203 11.12 -11.35 -1.22
CA ALA A 203 12.56 -11.14 -1.19
C ALA A 203 13.24 -11.59 -2.48
N GLN A 204 12.85 -12.74 -3.02
CA GLN A 204 13.35 -13.24 -4.30
C GLN A 204 13.05 -12.26 -5.44
N GLU A 205 11.80 -11.83 -5.60
CA GLU A 205 11.40 -10.91 -6.66
C GLU A 205 12.11 -9.56 -6.56
N LEU A 206 12.22 -8.99 -5.35
CA LEU A 206 12.83 -7.68 -5.15
C LEU A 206 14.36 -7.71 -5.28
N GLN A 207 15.03 -8.82 -4.97
CA GLN A 207 16.49 -8.91 -4.93
C GLN A 207 17.10 -9.55 -6.18
N LEU A 208 16.40 -10.49 -6.82
CA LEU A 208 16.89 -11.20 -8.01
C LEU A 208 16.76 -10.39 -9.31
N LYS A 209 16.28 -9.15 -9.22
CA LYS A 209 16.23 -8.17 -10.32
C LYS A 209 15.42 -8.64 -11.54
N GLU A 210 14.34 -9.38 -11.32
CA GLU A 210 13.30 -9.40 -12.35
C GLU A 210 12.83 -7.95 -12.56
N PRO A 211 12.77 -7.44 -13.81
CA PRO A 211 12.31 -6.10 -14.05
C PRO A 211 10.87 -5.96 -13.56
N PHE A 212 10.56 -4.78 -12.99
CA PHE A 212 9.17 -4.43 -12.67
C PHE A 212 8.26 -4.76 -13.84
N ARG A 213 7.15 -5.44 -13.53
CA ARG A 213 6.13 -5.80 -14.51
C ARG A 213 4.80 -5.18 -14.15
N ASN A 214 4.11 -4.66 -15.17
CA ASN A 214 2.72 -4.20 -15.04
C ASN A 214 1.71 -5.29 -15.39
N TYR A 215 2.14 -6.55 -15.37
CA TYR A 215 1.33 -7.70 -15.72
C TYR A 215 1.60 -8.86 -14.77
N TRP A 216 0.66 -9.79 -14.76
CA TRP A 216 0.70 -11.07 -14.09
C TRP A 216 0.29 -12.15 -15.08
N GLN A 217 0.93 -13.32 -15.01
CA GLN A 217 0.61 -14.44 -15.89
C GLN A 217 0.78 -15.76 -15.17
N VAL A 218 -0.20 -16.65 -15.34
CA VAL A 218 -0.11 -18.05 -14.96
C VAL A 218 -0.43 -18.91 -16.19
N SER A 219 0.09 -20.13 -16.20
CA SER A 219 -0.12 -21.08 -17.29
C SER A 219 -0.38 -22.46 -16.73
N ASP A 220 -1.38 -23.14 -17.28
CA ASP A 220 -1.73 -24.52 -16.91
C ASP A 220 -1.02 -25.57 -17.77
N CYS A 221 -0.25 -25.14 -18.78
CA CYS A 221 0.55 -26.03 -19.61
C CYS A 221 2.05 -25.77 -19.46
N LEU A 222 2.83 -26.80 -19.78
CA LEU A 222 4.29 -26.73 -19.90
C LEU A 222 4.71 -25.73 -20.97
N ASP A 223 5.88 -25.10 -20.79
CA ASP A 223 6.36 -24.05 -21.70
C ASP A 223 6.49 -24.48 -23.16
N ASN A 224 6.83 -25.74 -23.41
CA ASN A 224 6.94 -26.30 -24.76
C ASN A 224 5.60 -26.45 -25.49
N ASN A 225 4.47 -26.38 -24.77
CA ASN A 225 3.13 -26.44 -25.35
C ASN A 225 2.56 -25.04 -25.62
N LYS A 226 3.26 -23.96 -25.23
CA LYS A 226 2.77 -22.60 -25.43
C LYS A 226 3.05 -22.12 -26.85
N LEU A 227 2.10 -21.39 -27.41
CA LEU A 227 2.20 -20.74 -28.71
C LEU A 227 2.41 -19.24 -28.51
N SER A 228 3.43 -18.70 -29.19
CA SER A 228 3.68 -17.26 -29.23
C SER A 228 2.68 -16.60 -30.17
N LEU A 229 1.88 -15.69 -29.64
CA LEU A 229 0.79 -15.03 -30.34
C LEU A 229 0.86 -13.53 -30.13
N THR A 230 0.56 -12.78 -31.18
CA THR A 230 0.38 -11.32 -31.11
C THR A 230 -1.01 -10.98 -31.59
N PHE A 231 -1.79 -10.31 -30.74
CA PHE A 231 -3.15 -9.91 -31.07
C PHE A 231 -3.37 -8.44 -30.72
N LYS A 232 -4.35 -7.81 -31.38
CA LYS A 232 -4.72 -6.42 -31.11
C LYS A 232 -5.47 -6.31 -29.79
N ILE A 233 -5.20 -5.25 -29.03
CA ILE A 233 -5.93 -4.90 -27.81
C ILE A 233 -6.72 -3.61 -28.00
N ARG A 234 -7.74 -3.39 -27.15
CA ARG A 234 -8.59 -2.18 -27.18
C ARG A 234 -7.90 -0.97 -26.55
N GLN A 235 -6.75 -0.58 -27.09
CA GLN A 235 -5.90 0.47 -26.53
C GLN A 235 -6.57 1.85 -26.52
N ASN A 236 -7.55 2.07 -27.41
CA ASN A 236 -8.38 3.27 -27.41
C ASN A 236 -9.18 3.49 -26.11
N LEU A 237 -9.45 2.44 -25.32
CA LEU A 237 -10.12 2.58 -24.02
C LEU A 237 -9.30 3.42 -23.02
N THR A 238 -7.96 3.34 -23.10
CA THR A 238 -7.04 4.15 -22.28
C THR A 238 -7.02 5.64 -22.67
N LYS A 239 -7.70 6.05 -23.76
CA LYS A 239 -7.88 7.47 -24.07
C LYS A 239 -8.92 8.10 -23.15
N LYS A 240 -10.00 7.36 -22.83
CA LYS A 240 -11.06 7.81 -21.92
C LYS A 240 -10.67 7.57 -20.46
N GLU A 241 -10.18 6.38 -20.17
CA GLU A 241 -9.72 5.99 -18.83
C GLU A 241 -8.24 6.33 -18.63
N LYS A 242 -7.83 6.71 -17.40
CA LYS A 242 -6.39 6.92 -17.13
C LYS A 242 -5.58 5.63 -17.24
N PHE A 243 -6.19 4.50 -16.91
CA PHE A 243 -5.67 3.16 -17.03
C PHE A 243 -6.84 2.18 -17.22
N VAL A 244 -6.57 1.01 -17.79
CA VAL A 244 -7.56 -0.07 -17.98
C VAL A 244 -6.94 -1.36 -17.49
N TYR A 245 -7.68 -2.14 -16.71
CA TYR A 245 -7.29 -3.50 -16.35
C TYR A 245 -7.73 -4.45 -17.45
N LEU A 246 -6.77 -5.09 -18.11
CA LEU A 246 -7.01 -6.20 -19.02
C LEU A 246 -6.90 -7.49 -18.20
N LYS A 247 -7.98 -8.27 -18.09
CA LYS A 247 -7.98 -9.61 -17.51
C LYS A 247 -8.30 -10.63 -18.60
N MET A 248 -7.41 -11.58 -18.82
CA MET A 248 -7.65 -12.70 -19.71
C MET A 248 -7.98 -13.93 -18.88
N TYR A 249 -9.10 -14.56 -19.24
CA TYR A 249 -9.60 -15.76 -18.61
C TYR A 249 -9.46 -16.93 -19.56
N THR A 250 -8.84 -18.01 -19.10
CA THR A 250 -8.96 -19.32 -19.74
C THR A 250 -10.38 -19.84 -19.52
N LEU A 251 -11.04 -20.29 -20.58
CA LEU A 251 -12.41 -20.81 -20.54
C LEU A 251 -12.38 -22.34 -20.49
N TYR A 252 -12.98 -22.91 -19.44
CA TYR A 252 -13.26 -24.33 -19.33
C TYR A 252 -14.78 -24.54 -19.43
N GLU A 253 -15.22 -25.78 -19.65
CA GLU A 253 -16.65 -26.10 -19.91
C GLU A 253 -17.63 -25.42 -18.93
N ASN A 254 -17.31 -25.40 -17.64
CA ASN A 254 -18.18 -24.85 -16.59
C ASN A 254 -17.51 -23.80 -15.70
N ASN A 255 -16.30 -23.34 -16.04
CA ASN A 255 -15.55 -22.41 -15.18
C ASN A 255 -14.60 -21.53 -16.00
N LYS A 256 -14.09 -20.47 -15.38
CA LYS A 256 -13.02 -19.66 -15.95
C LYS A 256 -11.96 -19.33 -14.90
N GLY A 257 -10.69 -19.37 -15.31
CA GLY A 257 -9.55 -18.98 -14.46
C GLY A 257 -8.81 -17.81 -15.08
N ILE A 258 -8.33 -16.85 -14.27
CA ILE A 258 -7.49 -15.76 -14.80
C ILE A 258 -6.15 -16.39 -15.19
N SER A 259 -5.75 -16.26 -16.45
CA SER A 259 -4.44 -16.69 -16.95
C SER A 259 -3.49 -15.52 -17.16
N TYR A 260 -4.02 -14.31 -17.35
CA TYR A 260 -3.21 -13.11 -17.51
C TYR A 260 -3.95 -11.87 -17.02
N ALA A 261 -3.23 -10.95 -16.41
CA ALA A 261 -3.74 -9.62 -16.09
C ALA A 261 -2.69 -8.57 -16.42
N LYS A 262 -3.10 -7.41 -16.96
CA LYS A 262 -2.20 -6.29 -17.24
C LYS A 262 -2.88 -4.96 -16.94
N ILE A 263 -2.10 -4.02 -16.41
CA ILE A 263 -2.51 -2.62 -16.24
C ILE A 263 -2.10 -1.85 -17.50
N LEU A 264 -3.07 -1.63 -18.38
CA LEU A 264 -2.89 -0.86 -19.61
C LEU A 264 -2.91 0.64 -19.32
N THR A 265 -1.95 1.35 -19.91
CA THR A 265 -1.81 2.79 -19.90
C THR A 265 -1.75 3.31 -21.33
N ARG A 266 -1.89 4.62 -21.53
CA ARG A 266 -1.75 5.25 -22.86
C ARG A 266 -0.40 5.02 -23.55
N LYS A 267 0.61 4.57 -22.81
CA LYS A 267 1.96 4.30 -23.32
C LYS A 267 2.11 2.89 -23.89
N ASP A 268 1.19 1.99 -23.56
CA ASP A 268 1.24 0.62 -24.07
C ASP A 268 0.94 0.59 -25.59
N PRO A 269 1.52 -0.37 -26.33
CA PRO A 269 1.21 -0.58 -27.75
C PRO A 269 -0.26 -0.99 -27.96
N ASP A 270 -0.72 -0.94 -29.21
CA ASP A 270 -2.07 -1.38 -29.60
C ASP A 270 -2.19 -2.90 -29.83
N SER A 271 -1.09 -3.62 -29.64
CA SER A 271 -1.00 -5.08 -29.69
C SER A 271 -0.31 -5.64 -28.44
N LEU A 272 -0.62 -6.89 -28.13
CA LEU A 272 -0.01 -7.62 -27.03
C LEU A 272 0.54 -8.94 -27.55
N SER A 273 1.80 -9.22 -27.23
CA SER A 273 2.47 -10.47 -27.55
C SER A 273 2.57 -11.33 -26.29
N LEU A 274 2.01 -12.54 -26.32
CA LEU A 274 2.00 -13.48 -25.21
C LEU A 274 2.34 -14.89 -25.69
N SER A 275 2.90 -15.70 -24.78
CA SER A 275 3.02 -17.14 -24.97
C SER A 275 1.88 -17.82 -24.20
N LEU A 276 0.94 -18.42 -24.91
CA LEU A 276 -0.32 -18.96 -24.36
C LEU A 276 -0.52 -20.42 -24.71
N CYS A 277 -1.20 -21.16 -23.82
CA CYS A 277 -1.61 -22.52 -24.11
C CYS A 277 -2.71 -22.55 -25.18
N PRO A 278 -2.85 -23.64 -25.95
CA PRO A 278 -4.05 -23.90 -26.72
C PRO A 278 -5.28 -23.91 -25.82
N ASN A 279 -6.19 -22.96 -26.01
CA ASN A 279 -7.47 -22.87 -25.33
C ASN A 279 -8.36 -21.78 -25.96
N SER A 280 -9.59 -21.69 -25.46
CA SER A 280 -10.45 -20.53 -25.60
C SER A 280 -10.22 -19.55 -24.44
N TYR A 281 -10.16 -18.27 -24.76
CA TYR A 281 -9.91 -17.19 -23.82
C TYR A 281 -10.95 -16.10 -23.97
N ALA A 282 -11.40 -15.53 -22.84
CA ALA A 282 -12.15 -14.29 -22.78
C ALA A 282 -11.24 -13.16 -22.25
N ILE A 283 -11.21 -12.03 -22.93
CA ILE A 283 -10.40 -10.87 -22.58
C ILE A 283 -11.33 -9.75 -22.12
N GLU A 284 -11.41 -9.54 -20.81
CA GLU A 284 -12.20 -8.47 -20.20
C GLU A 284 -11.36 -7.21 -20.01
N TYR A 285 -11.90 -6.06 -20.42
CA TYR A 285 -11.34 -4.75 -20.16
C TYR A 285 -12.18 -4.04 -19.12
N ARG A 286 -11.56 -3.62 -18.00
CA ARG A 286 -12.25 -3.01 -16.87
C ARG A 286 -11.61 -1.67 -16.47
N ASN A 287 -12.40 -0.75 -15.94
CA ASN A 287 -11.89 0.52 -15.43
C ASN A 287 -11.38 0.39 -13.97
N GLY A 288 -10.98 1.53 -13.38
CA GLY A 288 -10.48 1.57 -12.00
C GLY A 288 -11.48 1.24 -10.91
N HIS A 289 -12.78 1.21 -11.22
CA HIS A 289 -13.87 0.80 -10.32
C HIS A 289 -14.34 -0.63 -10.58
N ASP A 290 -13.56 -1.41 -11.36
CA ASP A 290 -13.86 -2.77 -11.79
C ASP A 290 -15.10 -2.90 -12.71
N GLU A 291 -15.56 -1.79 -13.30
CA GLU A 291 -16.67 -1.81 -14.26
C GLU A 291 -16.19 -2.35 -15.61
N LEU A 292 -16.97 -3.25 -16.19
CA LEU A 292 -16.68 -3.85 -17.49
C LEU A 292 -16.89 -2.83 -18.62
N LEU A 293 -15.82 -2.60 -19.40
CA LEU A 293 -15.81 -1.72 -20.56
C LEU A 293 -16.02 -2.48 -21.87
N HIS A 294 -15.41 -3.68 -21.98
CA HIS A 294 -15.45 -4.50 -23.20
C HIS A 294 -15.05 -5.95 -22.93
N ILE A 295 -15.47 -6.86 -23.81
CA ILE A 295 -15.02 -8.26 -23.86
C ILE A 295 -14.64 -8.62 -25.29
N ASP A 296 -13.44 -9.16 -25.47
CA ASP A 296 -13.02 -9.86 -26.69
C ASP A 296 -12.88 -11.37 -26.40
N THR A 297 -12.81 -12.20 -27.45
CA THR A 297 -12.51 -13.63 -27.33
C THR A 297 -11.34 -14.02 -28.23
N LEU A 298 -10.52 -14.95 -27.77
CA LEU A 298 -9.37 -15.50 -28.50
C LEU A 298 -9.44 -17.03 -28.43
N HIS A 299 -9.40 -17.71 -29.56
CA HIS A 299 -9.34 -19.17 -29.62
C HIS A 299 -8.02 -19.61 -30.24
N ILE A 300 -7.35 -20.55 -29.59
CA ILE A 300 -6.06 -21.11 -29.99
C ILE A 300 -6.24 -22.63 -30.09
N ALA A 301 -6.17 -23.16 -31.30
CA ALA A 301 -6.28 -24.60 -31.55
C ALA A 301 -5.03 -25.36 -31.04
N ASP A 302 -5.20 -26.62 -30.62
CA ASP A 302 -4.05 -27.49 -30.35
C ASP A 302 -3.46 -27.92 -31.70
N GLY A 303 -2.17 -27.63 -31.91
CA GLY A 303 -1.47 -27.96 -33.16
C GLY A 303 -1.19 -29.45 -33.35
N ARG A 304 -1.68 -30.32 -32.45
CA ARG A 304 -1.50 -31.79 -32.50
C ARG A 304 -2.61 -32.55 -33.22
N ASP A 305 -3.56 -31.86 -33.84
CA ASP A 305 -4.62 -32.47 -34.67
C ASP A 305 -4.23 -32.61 -36.16
N HIS A 306 -2.96 -32.96 -36.44
CA HIS A 306 -2.49 -33.36 -37.78
C HIS A 306 -1.60 -34.60 -37.73
#